data_AF-A0A5B7GKN4-F1
#
_entry.id   AF-A0A5B7GKN4-F1
#
_cell.length_a   1.000
_cell.length_b   1.000
_cell.length_c   1.000
_cell.angle_alpha   90.00
_cell.angle_beta   90.00
_cell.angle_gamma   90.00
#
_symmetry.space_group_name_H-M   'P 1'
#
loop_
_entity.id
_entity.type
_entity.pdbx_description
1 polymer ?
#
loop_
_entity_poly.entity_id
_entity_poly.type
_entity_poly.pdbx_seq_one_letter_code
_entity_poly.pdbx_strand_id
1 'polypeptide(L)'
;MTTFSLFYTTLDLLYQLNLCKFMFVFYTVVISLGGCVVNFLSGVVAAPPLLLQAFKFGKMAHTTQVSRLLAALEVPRRWFSHFYVSASLVVTVALCLMWSVCVSEASLPPWAATTLDVLTTPHRTPAVNATSAAVALCLLALQIYRRLYENLFVSVFSSGHMNILHYIVGHTFYLGAVTLLLSQAPGFTTPG
;
A
#
# COMPACT_ATOMS: atom_id res chain seq x y z
N MET A 1 -8.00 20.63 -33.30
CA MET A 1 -8.84 20.91 -32.11
C MET A 1 -9.24 19.67 -31.31
N THR A 2 -9.27 18.47 -31.92
CA THR A 2 -9.69 17.22 -31.24
C THR A 2 -8.63 16.60 -30.32
N THR A 3 -7.34 16.68 -30.67
CA THR A 3 -6.25 16.10 -29.86
C THR A 3 -6.03 16.81 -28.53
N PHE A 4 -6.16 18.14 -28.51
CA PHE A 4 -6.01 18.96 -27.30
C PHE A 4 -7.17 18.73 -26.32
N SER A 5 -8.40 18.62 -26.84
CA SER A 5 -9.59 18.25 -26.04
C SER A 5 -9.52 16.84 -25.49
N LEU A 6 -9.00 15.88 -26.28
CA LEU A 6 -8.74 14.51 -25.80
C LEU A 6 -7.68 14.48 -24.71
N PHE A 7 -6.60 15.25 -24.85
CA PHE A 7 -5.58 15.35 -23.83
C PHE A 7 -6.14 15.87 -22.50
N TYR A 8 -6.88 16.98 -22.50
CA TYR A 8 -7.50 17.49 -21.27
C TYR A 8 -8.50 16.53 -20.65
N THR A 9 -9.37 15.91 -21.46
CA THR A 9 -10.32 14.91 -20.94
C THR A 9 -9.60 13.69 -20.36
N THR A 10 -8.48 13.24 -20.94
CA THR A 10 -7.67 12.18 -20.34
C THR A 10 -6.99 12.61 -19.04
N LEU A 11 -6.53 13.86 -18.95
CA LEU A 11 -5.88 14.40 -17.76
C LEU A 11 -6.88 14.58 -16.62
N ASP A 12 -8.08 15.09 -16.93
CA ASP A 12 -9.19 15.18 -15.97
C ASP A 12 -9.65 13.80 -15.52
N LEU A 13 -9.75 12.83 -16.44
CA LEU A 13 -10.11 11.46 -16.08
C LEU A 13 -9.05 10.85 -15.16
N LEU A 14 -7.77 11.03 -15.44
CA LEU A 14 -6.67 10.59 -14.56
C LEU A 14 -6.71 11.28 -13.20
N TYR A 15 -7.06 12.56 -13.13
CA TYR A 15 -7.17 13.34 -11.88
C TYR A 15 -8.36 12.88 -11.01
N GLN A 16 -9.43 12.37 -11.64
CA GLN A 16 -10.60 11.84 -10.95
C GLN A 16 -10.44 10.39 -10.48
N LEU A 17 -9.42 9.68 -10.96
CA LEU A 17 -9.18 8.29 -10.57
C LEU A 17 -8.71 8.22 -9.11
N ASN A 18 -9.42 7.43 -8.30
CA ASN A 18 -8.96 7.08 -6.98
C ASN A 18 -7.74 6.14 -7.06
N LEU A 19 -6.54 6.74 -7.05
CA LEU A 19 -5.27 6.03 -7.24
C LEU A 19 -5.09 4.92 -6.20
N CYS A 20 -5.41 5.17 -4.93
CA CYS A 20 -5.38 4.14 -3.90
C CYS A 20 -6.33 2.98 -4.21
N LYS A 21 -7.59 3.22 -4.58
CA LYS A 21 -8.53 2.13 -4.95
C LYS A 21 -8.02 1.34 -6.14
N PHE A 22 -7.54 2.01 -7.20
CA PHE A 22 -6.97 1.35 -8.37
C PHE A 22 -5.77 0.48 -7.99
N MET A 23 -4.87 1.00 -7.16
CA MET A 23 -3.70 0.27 -6.65
C MET A 23 -4.12 -0.98 -5.87
N PHE A 24 -5.12 -0.89 -4.97
CA PHE A 24 -5.61 -2.06 -4.23
C PHE A 24 -6.26 -3.10 -5.13
N VAL A 25 -7.09 -2.69 -6.10
CA VAL A 25 -7.67 -3.60 -7.09
C VAL A 25 -6.56 -4.31 -7.87
N PHE A 26 -5.56 -3.57 -8.33
CA PHE A 26 -4.39 -4.13 -9.01
C PHE A 26 -3.65 -5.15 -8.14
N TYR A 27 -3.38 -4.82 -6.87
CA TYR A 27 -2.74 -5.76 -5.93
C TYR A 27 -3.57 -7.02 -5.71
N THR A 28 -4.88 -6.90 -5.49
CA THR A 28 -5.76 -8.05 -5.32
C THR A 28 -5.75 -8.95 -6.56
N VAL A 29 -5.82 -8.36 -7.76
CA VAL A 29 -5.79 -9.12 -9.02
C VAL A 29 -4.45 -9.83 -9.19
N VAL A 30 -3.32 -9.11 -9.04
CA VAL A 30 -1.99 -9.70 -9.24
C VAL A 30 -1.70 -10.79 -8.22
N ILE A 31 -1.96 -10.55 -6.93
CA ILE A 31 -1.67 -11.51 -5.86
C ILE A 31 -2.58 -12.74 -5.97
N SER A 32 -3.88 -12.55 -6.24
CA SER A 32 -4.83 -13.67 -6.31
C SER A 32 -4.65 -14.49 -7.58
N LEU A 33 -4.58 -13.85 -8.76
CA LEU A 33 -4.38 -14.57 -10.02
C LEU A 33 -2.99 -15.18 -10.10
N GLY A 34 -1.95 -14.44 -9.71
CA GLY A 34 -0.60 -14.98 -9.75
C GLY A 34 -0.39 -16.09 -8.72
N GLY A 35 -0.98 -15.99 -7.53
CA GLY A 35 -0.99 -17.09 -6.54
C GLY A 35 -1.70 -18.33 -7.08
N CYS A 36 -2.84 -18.14 -7.75
CA CYS A 36 -3.59 -19.20 -8.43
C CYS A 36 -2.74 -19.86 -9.53
N VAL A 37 -2.16 -19.07 -10.43
CA VAL A 37 -1.31 -19.53 -11.53
C VAL A 37 -0.10 -20.29 -11.01
N VAL A 38 0.59 -19.78 -9.99
CA VAL A 38 1.75 -20.47 -9.40
C VAL A 38 1.36 -21.79 -8.75
N ASN A 39 0.22 -21.82 -8.05
CA ASN A 39 -0.27 -23.04 -7.42
C ASN A 39 -0.64 -24.11 -8.46
N PHE A 40 -1.42 -23.75 -9.48
CA PHE A 40 -1.83 -24.66 -10.57
C PHE A 40 -0.64 -25.10 -11.43
N LEU A 41 0.23 -24.17 -11.86
CA LEU A 41 1.39 -24.52 -12.67
C LEU A 41 2.38 -25.37 -11.89
N SER A 42 2.57 -25.13 -10.58
CA SER A 42 3.46 -25.97 -9.78
C SER A 42 3.05 -27.44 -9.70
N GLY A 43 1.77 -27.76 -9.95
CA GLY A 43 1.28 -29.13 -10.05
C GLY A 43 1.41 -29.76 -11.45
N VAL A 44 1.65 -28.97 -12.51
CA VAL A 44 1.56 -29.44 -13.91
C VAL A 44 2.88 -29.26 -14.69
N VAL A 45 3.63 -28.18 -14.47
CA VAL A 45 4.87 -27.84 -15.19
C VAL A 45 5.88 -27.19 -14.25
N ALA A 46 7.19 -27.43 -14.47
CA ALA A 46 8.24 -26.65 -13.82
C ALA A 46 8.11 -25.18 -14.23
N ALA A 47 7.47 -24.36 -13.39
CA ALA A 47 7.20 -22.97 -13.71
C ALA A 47 8.50 -22.16 -13.94
N PRO A 48 8.47 -21.12 -14.79
CA PRO A 48 9.66 -20.36 -15.13
C PRO A 48 10.26 -19.70 -13.89
N PRO A 49 11.60 -19.64 -13.78
CA PRO A 49 12.30 -19.21 -12.55
C PRO A 49 11.93 -17.78 -12.13
N LEU A 50 11.65 -16.88 -13.08
CA LEU A 50 11.21 -15.51 -12.79
C LEU A 50 9.86 -15.45 -12.05
N LEU A 51 8.91 -16.31 -12.44
CA LEU A 51 7.57 -16.35 -11.87
C LEU A 51 7.58 -17.02 -10.49
N LEU A 52 8.42 -18.05 -10.33
CA LEU A 52 8.70 -18.63 -9.02
C LEU A 52 9.35 -17.63 -8.07
N GLN A 53 10.31 -16.83 -8.50
CA GLN A 53 11.03 -15.91 -7.62
C GLN A 53 10.20 -14.67 -7.25
N ALA A 54 9.26 -14.27 -8.12
CA ALA A 54 8.29 -13.23 -7.82
C ALA A 54 7.23 -13.65 -6.77
N PHE A 55 6.88 -14.94 -6.70
CA PHE A 55 5.81 -15.45 -5.82
C PHE A 55 6.27 -16.32 -4.64
N LYS A 56 7.32 -17.14 -4.81
CA LYS A 56 7.85 -18.01 -3.75
C LYS A 56 8.97 -17.29 -3.00
N PHE A 57 8.63 -16.79 -1.82
CA PHE A 57 9.56 -16.17 -0.87
C PHE A 57 10.13 -17.19 0.14
N GLY A 58 11.35 -16.94 0.63
CA GLY A 58 11.93 -17.66 1.77
C GLY A 58 12.48 -19.05 1.44
N LYS A 59 12.18 -20.05 2.29
CA LYS A 59 12.76 -21.42 2.22
C LYS A 59 12.36 -22.23 0.96
N MET A 60 11.51 -21.66 0.09
CA MET A 60 11.07 -22.29 -1.16
C MET A 60 11.82 -21.78 -2.41
N ALA A 61 12.76 -20.84 -2.25
CA ALA A 61 13.66 -20.43 -3.33
C ALA A 61 14.77 -21.47 -3.48
N HIS A 62 14.54 -22.50 -4.29
CA HIS A 62 15.58 -23.47 -4.62
C HIS A 62 16.64 -22.79 -5.50
N THR A 63 17.89 -22.88 -5.06
CA THR A 63 19.14 -22.42 -5.67
C THR A 63 19.14 -22.53 -7.20
N THR A 64 18.63 -21.50 -7.89
CA THR A 64 18.78 -21.34 -9.33
C THR A 64 19.65 -20.12 -9.55
N GLN A 65 20.69 -20.27 -10.38
CA GLN A 65 21.70 -19.25 -10.65
C GLN A 65 21.05 -17.89 -10.93
N VAL A 66 21.15 -17.01 -9.94
CA VAL A 66 20.56 -15.67 -10.00
C VAL A 66 21.37 -14.87 -11.01
N SER A 67 20.72 -14.40 -12.08
CA SER A 67 21.37 -13.47 -13.00
C SER A 67 21.81 -12.22 -12.23
N ARG A 68 22.97 -11.64 -12.57
CA ARG A 68 23.56 -10.49 -11.84
C ARG A 68 22.61 -9.29 -11.71
N LEU A 69 21.68 -9.14 -12.67
CA LEU A 69 20.64 -8.10 -12.64
C LEU A 69 19.57 -8.36 -11.58
N LEU A 70 19.19 -9.62 -11.37
CA LEU A 70 18.25 -9.98 -10.31
C LEU A 70 18.87 -9.85 -8.92
N ALA A 71 20.16 -10.15 -8.76
CA ALA A 71 20.88 -9.92 -7.51
C ALA A 71 21.02 -8.41 -7.17
N ALA A 72 21.06 -7.54 -8.19
CA ALA A 72 21.07 -6.09 -7.98
C ALA A 72 19.71 -5.51 -7.54
N LEU A 73 18.61 -6.25 -7.77
CA LEU A 73 17.25 -5.87 -7.37
C LEU A 73 16.83 -6.50 -6.04
N GLU A 74 17.78 -7.06 -5.30
CA GLU A 74 17.57 -7.69 -4.00
C GLU A 74 18.05 -6.76 -2.87
N VAL A 75 17.13 -6.42 -1.97
CA VAL A 75 17.37 -5.57 -0.81
C VAL A 75 17.59 -6.45 0.42
N PRO A 76 18.49 -6.08 1.36
CA PRO A 76 18.67 -6.84 2.60
C PRO A 76 17.34 -6.97 3.35
N ARG A 77 17.01 -8.18 3.79
CA ARG A 77 15.74 -8.46 4.48
C ARG A 77 15.51 -7.61 5.74
N ARG A 78 16.58 -7.07 6.33
CA ARG A 78 16.54 -6.14 7.48
C ARG A 78 15.86 -4.81 7.16
N TRP A 79 15.80 -4.41 5.88
CA TRP A 79 15.12 -3.17 5.48
C TRP A 79 13.59 -3.23 5.66
N PHE A 80 13.05 -4.42 5.91
CA PHE A 80 11.65 -4.60 6.29
C PHE A 80 11.26 -3.84 7.56
N SER A 81 12.23 -3.50 8.42
CA SER A 81 11.97 -2.65 9.59
C SER A 81 11.73 -1.18 9.21
N HIS A 82 12.45 -0.64 8.22
CA HIS A 82 12.25 0.74 7.73
C HIS A 82 10.83 0.96 7.20
N PHE A 83 10.34 -0.07 6.52
CA PHE A 83 8.98 -0.13 6.04
C PHE A 83 7.95 0.09 7.16
N TYR A 84 8.05 -0.67 8.26
CA TYR A 84 7.12 -0.49 9.38
C TYR A 84 7.35 0.78 10.19
N VAL A 85 8.59 1.30 10.25
CA VAL A 85 8.85 2.61 10.86
C VAL A 85 8.10 3.69 10.08
N SER A 86 8.23 3.71 8.75
CA SER A 86 7.54 4.70 7.92
C SER A 86 6.01 4.57 8.04
N ALA A 87 5.47 3.35 7.98
CA ALA A 87 4.05 3.08 8.17
C ALA A 87 3.55 3.52 9.55
N SER A 88 4.36 3.30 10.61
CA SER A 88 4.00 3.72 11.97
C SER A 88 3.87 5.23 12.09
N LEU A 89 4.78 6.00 11.49
CA LEU A 89 4.71 7.46 11.48
C LEU A 89 3.44 7.94 10.76
N VAL A 90 3.15 7.37 9.59
CA VAL A 90 1.98 7.75 8.79
C VAL A 90 0.69 7.45 9.55
N VAL A 91 0.57 6.27 10.17
CA VAL A 91 -0.64 5.92 10.91
C VAL A 91 -0.79 6.75 12.20
N THR A 92 0.31 7.15 12.86
CA THR A 92 0.24 8.10 14.00
C THR A 92 -0.31 9.45 13.55
N VAL A 93 0.23 10.00 12.46
CA VAL A 93 -0.25 11.28 11.90
C VAL A 93 -1.73 11.19 11.55
N ALA A 94 -2.14 10.09 10.92
CA ALA A 94 -3.54 9.84 10.59
C ALA A 94 -4.46 9.74 11.82
N LEU A 95 -4.00 9.09 12.90
CA LEU A 95 -4.75 9.03 14.16
C LEU A 95 -4.89 10.42 14.79
N CYS A 96 -3.83 11.23 14.78
CA CYS A 96 -3.89 12.61 15.25
C CYS A 96 -4.87 13.45 14.42
N LEU A 97 -4.84 13.32 13.09
CA LEU A 97 -5.79 14.00 12.20
C LEU A 97 -7.24 13.53 12.45
N MET A 98 -7.46 12.23 12.58
CA MET A 98 -8.77 11.66 12.88
C MET A 98 -9.32 12.21 14.21
N TRP A 99 -8.47 12.30 15.23
CA TRP A 99 -8.84 12.90 16.51
C TRP A 99 -9.17 14.40 16.35
N SER A 100 -8.32 15.18 15.67
CA SER A 100 -8.55 16.62 15.51
C SER A 100 -9.83 16.92 14.73
N VAL A 101 -10.10 16.19 13.65
CA VAL A 101 -11.25 16.44 12.78
C VAL A 101 -12.55 15.88 13.39
N CYS A 102 -12.53 14.65 13.90
CA CYS A 102 -13.76 13.98 14.33
C CYS A 102 -14.12 14.24 15.80
N VAL A 103 -13.16 14.60 16.65
CA VAL A 103 -13.41 14.84 18.09
C VAL A 103 -13.29 16.32 18.45
N SER A 104 -12.29 17.01 17.89
CA SER A 104 -12.09 18.44 18.16
C SER A 104 -12.79 19.37 17.16
N GLU A 105 -13.51 18.80 16.18
CA GLU A 105 -14.20 19.53 15.10
C GLU A 105 -13.30 20.55 14.36
N ALA A 106 -11.98 20.29 14.33
CA ALA A 106 -11.03 21.13 13.66
C ALA A 106 -11.14 20.98 12.14
N SER A 107 -10.82 22.05 11.41
CA SER A 107 -10.74 21.98 9.94
C SER A 107 -9.55 21.12 9.49
N LEU A 108 -9.74 20.39 8.38
CA LEU A 108 -8.68 19.59 7.78
C LEU A 108 -7.55 20.51 7.31
N PRO A 109 -6.28 20.31 7.76
CA PRO A 109 -5.20 21.17 7.34
C PRO A 109 -4.95 21.07 5.82
N PRO A 110 -4.54 22.16 5.14
CA PRO A 110 -4.45 22.21 3.68
C PRO A 110 -3.50 21.17 3.08
N TRP A 111 -2.39 20.88 3.76
CA TRP A 111 -1.43 19.85 3.31
C TRP A 111 -2.08 18.45 3.34
N ALA A 112 -2.92 18.15 4.33
CA ALA A 112 -3.59 16.85 4.41
C ALA A 112 -4.69 16.75 3.34
N ALA A 113 -5.46 17.82 3.13
CA ALA A 113 -6.45 17.90 2.08
C ALA A 113 -5.84 17.63 0.69
N THR A 114 -4.79 18.38 0.34
CA THR A 114 -4.08 18.24 -0.95
C THR A 114 -3.46 16.85 -1.12
N THR A 115 -2.86 16.25 -0.08
CA THR A 115 -2.35 14.88 -0.18
C THR A 115 -3.45 13.85 -0.44
N LEU A 116 -4.62 14.01 0.18
CA LEU A 116 -5.74 13.11 -0.04
C LEU A 116 -6.34 13.31 -1.44
N ASP A 117 -6.42 14.53 -1.95
CA ASP A 117 -6.89 14.81 -3.31
C ASP A 117 -5.98 14.15 -4.37
N VAL A 118 -4.66 14.24 -4.19
CA VAL A 118 -3.68 13.64 -5.09
C VAL A 118 -3.68 12.11 -5.05
N LEU A 119 -3.82 11.51 -3.86
CA LEU A 119 -3.73 10.05 -3.68
C LEU A 119 -5.07 9.33 -3.87
N THR A 120 -6.18 10.06 -3.74
CA THR A 120 -7.51 9.52 -3.94
C THR A 120 -8.20 10.29 -5.06
N THR A 121 -9.15 11.14 -4.74
CA THR A 121 -9.86 11.98 -5.71
C THR A 121 -10.18 13.31 -5.03
N PRO A 122 -10.28 14.43 -5.78
CA PRO A 122 -10.80 15.67 -5.23
C PRO A 122 -12.26 15.56 -4.76
N HIS A 123 -13.07 14.69 -5.39
CA HIS A 123 -14.48 14.51 -5.06
C HIS A 123 -14.67 13.33 -4.11
N ARG A 124 -14.35 13.56 -2.83
CA ARG A 124 -14.50 12.57 -1.76
C ARG A 124 -15.89 12.67 -1.15
N THR A 125 -16.67 11.60 -1.26
CA THR A 125 -17.93 11.44 -0.53
C THR A 125 -17.73 10.51 0.67
N PRO A 126 -18.32 10.83 1.84
CA PRO A 126 -18.20 9.99 3.02
C PRO A 126 -18.94 8.67 2.75
N ALA A 127 -18.21 7.56 2.84
CA ALA A 127 -18.76 6.22 2.62
C ALA A 127 -19.07 5.49 3.94
N VAL A 128 -18.43 5.90 5.03
CA VAL A 128 -18.53 5.26 6.34
C VAL A 128 -18.71 6.29 7.45
N ASN A 129 -19.19 5.86 8.61
CA ASN A 129 -19.34 6.71 9.77
C ASN A 129 -17.96 7.04 10.40
N ALA A 130 -17.86 8.19 11.08
CA ALA A 130 -16.64 8.62 11.76
C ALA A 130 -16.11 7.55 12.73
N THR A 131 -17.00 6.95 13.52
CA THR A 131 -16.66 5.92 14.51
C THR A 131 -16.10 4.66 13.84
N SER A 132 -16.72 4.19 12.76
CA SER A 132 -16.22 3.01 12.03
C SER A 132 -14.86 3.27 11.38
N ALA A 133 -14.65 4.47 10.82
CA ALA A 133 -13.37 4.85 10.25
C ALA A 133 -12.27 4.94 11.32
N ALA A 134 -12.58 5.55 12.47
CA ALA A 134 -11.67 5.64 13.61
C ALA A 134 -11.31 4.25 14.16
N VAL A 135 -12.28 3.37 14.35
CA VAL A 135 -12.04 1.98 14.80
C VAL A 135 -11.18 1.23 13.78
N ALA A 136 -11.48 1.32 12.49
CA ALA A 136 -10.67 0.68 11.45
C ALA A 136 -9.23 1.21 11.44
N LEU A 137 -9.04 2.51 11.61
CA LEU A 137 -7.72 3.14 11.69
C LEU A 137 -6.95 2.71 12.95
N CYS A 138 -7.62 2.60 14.10
CA CYS A 138 -7.03 2.07 15.35
C CYS A 138 -6.60 0.60 15.19
N LEU A 139 -7.43 -0.24 14.57
CA LEU A 139 -7.09 -1.64 14.30
C LEU A 139 -5.90 -1.76 13.34
N LEU A 140 -5.86 -0.91 12.30
CA LEU A 140 -4.73 -0.84 11.38
C LEU A 140 -3.45 -0.38 12.11
N ALA A 141 -3.55 0.62 12.99
CA ALA A 141 -2.43 1.07 13.80
C ALA A 141 -1.90 -0.04 14.71
N LEU A 142 -2.77 -0.76 15.42
CA LEU A 142 -2.40 -1.91 16.25
C LEU A 142 -1.68 -2.98 15.43
N GLN A 143 -2.17 -3.28 14.23
CA GLN A 143 -1.52 -4.22 13.32
C GLN A 143 -0.11 -3.75 12.94
N ILE A 144 0.05 -2.47 12.55
CA ILE A 144 1.33 -1.88 12.15
C ILE A 144 2.32 -1.88 13.31
N TYR A 145 1.91 -1.43 14.50
CA TYR A 145 2.78 -1.38 15.68
C TYR A 145 3.19 -2.76 16.16
N ARG A 146 2.27 -3.75 16.13
CA ARG A 146 2.63 -5.14 16.43
C ARG A 146 3.71 -5.63 15.47
N ARG A 147 3.56 -5.39 14.16
CA ARG A 147 4.57 -5.79 13.18
C ARG A 147 5.87 -5.02 13.32
N LEU A 148 5.83 -3.75 13.69
CA LEU A 148 7.04 -2.97 14.01
C LEU A 148 7.78 -3.58 15.20
N TYR A 149 7.07 -3.86 16.30
CA TYR A 149 7.64 -4.49 17.49
C TYR A 149 8.27 -5.84 17.15
N GLU A 150 7.54 -6.70 16.44
CA GLU A 150 8.04 -8.00 16.00
C GLU A 150 9.32 -7.85 15.16
N ASN A 151 9.40 -6.87 14.27
CA ASN A 151 10.58 -6.65 13.43
C ASN A 151 11.76 -6.00 14.16
N LEU A 152 11.52 -5.16 15.17
CA LEU A 152 12.61 -4.50 15.90
C LEU A 152 13.19 -5.39 17.01
N PHE A 153 12.35 -6.15 17.71
CA PHE A 153 12.74 -6.81 18.96
C PHE A 153 12.65 -8.33 18.93
N VAL A 154 11.77 -8.91 18.11
CA VAL A 154 11.52 -10.37 18.11
C VAL A 154 12.20 -11.08 16.94
N SER A 155 12.31 -10.41 15.79
CA SER A 155 12.75 -11.03 14.55
C SER A 155 14.26 -11.14 14.47
N VAL A 156 14.77 -12.37 14.53
CA VAL A 156 16.17 -12.66 14.19
C VAL A 156 16.30 -12.72 12.66
N PHE A 157 16.71 -11.62 12.04
CA PHE A 157 16.89 -11.57 10.58
C PHE A 157 18.13 -12.37 10.15
N SER A 158 17.89 -13.47 9.44
CA SER A 158 18.91 -14.15 8.64
C SER A 158 19.47 -13.22 7.54
N SER A 159 20.66 -13.54 7.01
CA SER A 159 21.33 -12.85 5.88
C SER A 159 20.63 -13.05 4.52
N GLY A 160 19.31 -13.21 4.53
CA GLY A 160 18.50 -13.33 3.32
C GLY A 160 18.25 -11.96 2.68
N HIS A 161 17.93 -11.99 1.38
CA HIS A 161 17.54 -10.82 0.61
C HIS A 161 16.10 -10.96 0.12
N MET A 162 15.49 -9.83 -0.23
CA MET A 162 14.12 -9.72 -0.70
C MET A 162 14.08 -8.83 -1.95
N ASN A 163 13.25 -9.20 -2.93
CA ASN A 163 13.06 -8.40 -4.13
C ASN A 163 12.54 -6.98 -3.80
N ILE A 164 13.14 -5.96 -4.42
CA ILE A 164 12.78 -4.54 -4.23
C ILE A 164 11.32 -4.23 -4.58
N LEU A 165 10.69 -4.98 -5.49
CA LEU A 165 9.27 -4.81 -5.80
C LEU A 165 8.39 -5.06 -4.58
N HIS A 166 8.71 -6.07 -3.77
CA HIS A 166 7.99 -6.34 -2.53
C HIS A 166 8.17 -5.22 -1.51
N TYR A 167 9.34 -4.57 -1.52
CA TYR A 167 9.63 -3.44 -0.66
C TYR A 167 8.80 -2.20 -1.04
N ILE A 168 8.67 -1.93 -2.34
CA ILE A 168 7.84 -0.85 -2.87
C ILE A 168 6.37 -1.12 -2.58
N VAL A 169 5.87 -2.32 -2.93
CA VAL A 169 4.47 -2.73 -2.71
C VAL A 169 4.11 -2.63 -1.23
N GLY A 170 5.02 -3.02 -0.32
CA GLY A 170 4.82 -2.83 1.10
C GLY A 170 4.53 -1.37 1.43
N HIS A 171 5.45 -0.46 1.11
CA HIS A 171 5.33 0.96 1.45
C HIS A 171 4.04 1.57 0.92
N THR A 172 3.75 1.36 -0.36
CA THR A 172 2.55 1.90 -1.00
C THR A 172 1.27 1.29 -0.43
N PHE A 173 1.29 0.02 0.02
CA PHE A 173 0.15 -0.62 0.67
C PHE A 173 -0.27 0.08 1.96
N TYR A 174 0.63 0.31 2.92
CA TYR A 174 0.24 0.98 4.17
C TYR A 174 -0.08 2.45 3.98
N LEU A 175 0.68 3.15 3.13
CA LEU A 175 0.36 4.53 2.74
C LEU A 175 -1.06 4.60 2.16
N GLY A 176 -1.36 3.74 1.18
CA GLY A 176 -2.66 3.67 0.54
C GLY A 176 -3.79 3.24 1.47
N ALA A 177 -3.53 2.32 2.40
CA ALA A 177 -4.55 1.83 3.34
C ALA A 177 -4.99 2.95 4.29
N VAL A 178 -4.00 3.68 4.85
CA VAL A 178 -4.26 4.80 5.75
C VAL A 178 -4.98 5.92 5.02
N THR A 179 -4.53 6.32 3.83
CA THR A 179 -5.16 7.40 3.05
C THR A 179 -6.57 7.02 2.61
N LEU A 180 -6.80 5.77 2.21
CA LEU A 180 -8.12 5.30 1.82
C LEU A 180 -9.10 5.32 3.00
N LEU A 181 -8.68 4.91 4.20
CA LEU A 181 -9.50 4.99 5.41
C LEU A 181 -9.85 6.44 5.77
N LEU A 182 -8.87 7.36 5.71
CA LEU A 182 -9.14 8.78 5.95
C LEU A 182 -10.10 9.35 4.90
N SER A 183 -9.90 9.06 3.62
CA SER A 183 -10.73 9.61 2.53
C SER A 183 -12.21 9.22 2.60
N GLN A 184 -12.54 8.14 3.32
CA GLN A 184 -13.91 7.65 3.46
C GLN A 184 -14.61 8.18 4.72
N ALA A 185 -13.87 8.80 5.64
CA ALA A 185 -14.40 9.34 6.88
C ALA A 185 -15.05 10.72 6.68
N PRO A 186 -16.11 11.06 7.42
CA PRO A 186 -16.68 12.41 7.40
C PRO A 186 -15.67 13.44 7.92
N GLY A 187 -15.70 14.66 7.39
CA GLY A 187 -14.74 15.73 7.71
C GLY A 187 -13.44 15.66 6.90
N PHE A 188 -13.18 14.53 6.24
CA PHE A 188 -12.10 14.36 5.25
C PHE A 188 -12.63 14.37 3.82
N THR A 189 -13.78 14.98 3.60
CA THR A 189 -14.52 14.96 2.35
C THR A 189 -14.70 16.38 1.85
N THR A 190 -14.37 16.62 0.58
CA THR A 190 -14.65 17.89 -0.09
C THR A 190 -15.92 17.67 -0.92
N PRO A 191 -17.07 18.30 -0.57
CA PRO A 191 -18.24 18.24 -1.42
C PRO A 191 -17.88 18.85 -2.78
N GLY A 192 -18.14 18.09 -3.85
CA GLY A 192 -17.97 18.54 -5.22
C GLY A 192 -19.01 19.57 -5.63
#